data_AF-A0A4Y8LHC5-F1
#
_entry.id   AF-A0A4Y8LHC5-F1
#
_cell.length_a   1.000
_cell.length_b   1.000
_cell.length_c   1.000
_cell.angle_alpha   90.00
_cell.angle_beta   90.00
_cell.angle_gamma   90.00
#
_symmetry.space_group_name_H-M   'P 1'
#
loop_
_entity.id
_entity.type
_entity.pdbx_description
1 polymer ?
#
loop_
_entity_poly.entity_id
_entity_poly.type
_entity_poly.pdbx_seq_one_letter_code
_entity_poly.pdbx_strand_id
1 'polypeptide(L)'
;MKQEPASKNKDGTIIHFPASQDKRKTKGLILFPIFSGILCAVIFGLILNLFLEKPDQQPLLAEPVEETTLFEVPPISFWVLQAGAFSTEEAAGDFISTLPADTSHVLVKQDDMQLLWIGAAGTEEKAKALSAGHAGDVYVKKVMIDAFQLNVSEKDHEWLSATIGAMNQKLSSPSTSFTAIPVDQLEHSDLQNLHRSIENGNSETAFLQSLSAILQIEQKISE
;
A
#
# COMPACT_ATOMS: atom_id res chain seq x y z
N MET A 1 -11.56 16.75 -19.17
CA MET A 1 -10.79 17.82 -18.50
C MET A 1 -10.55 18.95 -19.49
N LYS A 2 -11.07 20.15 -19.20
CA LYS A 2 -10.86 21.35 -20.02
C LYS A 2 -9.59 22.02 -19.52
N GLN A 3 -8.58 22.16 -20.38
CA GLN A 3 -7.39 22.96 -20.08
C GLN A 3 -7.82 24.43 -19.90
N GLU A 4 -7.52 25.00 -18.73
CA GLU A 4 -7.64 26.45 -18.54
C GLU A 4 -6.54 27.16 -19.35
N PRO A 5 -6.89 28.22 -20.10
CA PRO A 5 -5.89 28.99 -20.84
C PRO A 5 -5.06 29.85 -19.89
N ALA A 6 -3.77 29.95 -20.20
CA ALA A 6 -2.77 30.72 -19.48
C ALA A 6 -3.25 32.13 -19.12
N SER A 7 -3.16 32.44 -17.83
CA SER A 7 -3.43 33.75 -17.23
C SER A 7 -2.69 34.87 -17.98
N LYS A 8 -3.45 35.75 -18.63
CA LYS A 8 -2.95 37.01 -19.21
C LYS A 8 -2.94 38.09 -18.13
N ASN A 9 -1.76 38.60 -17.79
CA ASN A 9 -1.64 39.86 -17.06
C ASN A 9 -2.10 41.05 -17.94
N LYS A 10 -2.72 42.06 -17.32
CA LYS A 10 -3.43 43.17 -17.99
C LYS A 10 -2.56 44.13 -18.81
N ASP A 11 -1.23 44.00 -18.78
CA ASP A 11 -0.32 44.92 -19.48
C ASP A 11 0.26 44.39 -20.79
N GLY A 12 -0.15 43.20 -21.26
CA GLY A 12 0.25 42.70 -22.59
C GLY A 12 1.74 42.39 -22.74
N THR A 13 2.54 42.49 -21.68
CA THR A 13 3.97 42.21 -21.71
C THR A 13 4.21 40.70 -21.58
N ILE A 14 4.68 40.08 -22.67
CA ILE A 14 5.13 38.69 -22.69
C ILE A 14 6.44 38.61 -21.90
N ILE A 15 6.45 37.85 -20.80
CA ILE A 15 7.66 37.57 -20.02
C ILE A 15 8.52 36.61 -20.85
N HIS A 16 9.51 37.14 -21.56
CA HIS A 16 10.57 36.34 -22.18
C HIS A 16 11.59 35.96 -21.10
N PHE A 17 11.64 34.69 -20.72
CA PHE A 17 12.73 34.16 -19.92
C PHE A 17 14.01 34.16 -20.77
N PRO A 18 15.09 34.88 -20.36
CA PRO A 18 16.35 34.81 -21.07
C PRO A 18 16.98 33.42 -20.83
N ALA A 19 16.93 32.57 -21.85
CA ALA A 19 17.71 31.34 -21.87
C ALA A 19 19.20 31.71 -21.95
N SER A 20 19.87 31.73 -20.79
CA SER A 20 21.32 31.86 -20.72
C SER A 20 21.96 30.60 -21.32
N GLN A 21 22.33 30.68 -22.60
CA GLN A 21 23.17 29.66 -23.25
C GLN A 21 24.62 29.88 -22.84
N ASP A 22 25.00 29.24 -21.74
CA ASP A 22 26.36 29.25 -21.23
C ASP A 22 27.25 28.38 -22.16
N LYS A 23 27.91 29.03 -23.13
CA LYS A 23 28.83 28.38 -24.08
C LYS A 23 30.12 27.97 -23.37
N ARG A 24 30.11 26.81 -22.71
CA ARG A 24 31.33 26.18 -22.19
C ARG A 24 32.19 25.67 -23.35
N LYS A 25 33.32 26.35 -23.60
CA LYS A 25 34.40 25.90 -24.48
C LYS A 25 35.07 24.66 -23.88
N THR A 26 34.67 23.47 -24.32
CA THR A 26 35.38 22.20 -24.07
C THR A 26 36.66 22.17 -24.91
N LYS A 27 37.77 22.67 -24.35
CA LYS A 27 39.10 22.42 -24.89
C LYS A 27 39.54 21.00 -24.51
N GLY A 28 39.63 20.15 -25.53
CA GLY A 28 40.59 19.05 -25.64
C GLY A 28 40.65 18.04 -24.48
N LEU A 29 39.92 16.94 -24.62
CA LEU A 29 40.26 15.69 -23.91
C LEU A 29 39.78 14.47 -24.71
N ILE A 30 40.42 14.24 -25.87
CA ILE A 30 40.15 13.09 -26.77
C ILE A 30 40.74 11.78 -26.19
N LEU A 31 41.40 11.81 -25.02
CA LEU A 31 41.99 10.62 -24.38
C LEU A 31 41.02 9.82 -23.50
N PHE A 32 39.88 10.38 -23.10
CA PHE A 32 38.91 9.70 -22.22
C PHE A 32 38.23 8.44 -22.82
N PRO A 33 37.83 8.39 -24.11
CA PRO A 33 37.11 7.23 -24.65
C PRO A 33 37.98 5.97 -24.76
N ILE A 34 39.29 6.11 -24.94
CA ILE A 34 40.22 4.97 -25.06
C ILE A 34 40.39 4.26 -23.71
N PHE A 35 40.55 5.03 -22.63
CA PHE A 35 40.64 4.47 -21.27
C PHE A 35 39.32 3.82 -20.82
N SER A 36 38.18 4.38 -21.22
CA SER A 36 36.86 3.78 -20.94
C SER A 36 36.70 2.42 -21.60
N GLY A 37 37.16 2.24 -22.84
CA GLY A 37 37.06 0.96 -23.55
C GLY A 37 37.86 -0.17 -22.89
N ILE A 38 39.09 0.13 -22.45
CA ILE A 38 39.96 -0.85 -21.77
C ILE A 38 39.35 -1.24 -20.41
N LEU A 39 38.83 -0.27 -19.65
CA LEU A 39 38.21 -0.54 -18.36
C LEU A 39 36.94 -1.40 -18.51
N CYS A 40 36.08 -1.10 -19.49
CA CYS A 40 34.89 -1.92 -19.77
C CYS A 40 35.26 -3.35 -20.19
N ALA A 41 36.29 -3.54 -21.01
CA ALA A 41 36.72 -4.87 -21.44
C ALA A 41 37.24 -5.73 -20.27
N VAL A 42 37.99 -5.13 -19.33
CA VAL A 42 38.47 -5.82 -18.13
C VAL A 42 37.32 -6.21 -17.20
N ILE A 43 36.37 -5.30 -16.96
CA ILE A 43 35.19 -5.58 -16.13
C ILE A 43 34.34 -6.69 -16.78
N PHE A 44 34.12 -6.62 -18.09
CA PHE A 44 33.33 -7.63 -18.81
C PHE A 44 34.02 -9.00 -18.82
N GLY A 45 35.35 -9.04 -18.97
CA GLY A 45 36.13 -10.28 -18.85
C GLY A 45 36.05 -10.89 -17.44
N LEU A 46 36.07 -10.06 -16.40
CA LEU A 46 35.88 -10.51 -15.00
C LEU A 46 34.49 -11.08 -14.76
N ILE A 47 33.44 -10.43 -15.27
CA ILE A 47 32.05 -10.93 -15.18
C ILE A 47 31.92 -12.26 -15.93
N LEU A 48 32.45 -12.37 -17.15
CA LEU A 48 32.41 -13.62 -17.93
C LEU A 48 33.18 -14.74 -17.24
N ASN A 49 34.34 -14.46 -16.64
CA ASN A 49 35.10 -15.47 -15.90
C ASN A 49 34.31 -15.98 -14.68
N LEU A 50 33.63 -15.08 -13.96
CA LEU A 50 32.71 -15.42 -12.87
C LEU A 50 31.52 -16.29 -13.31
N PHE A 51 31.05 -16.14 -14.56
CA PHE A 51 30.00 -16.97 -15.13
C PHE A 51 30.50 -18.32 -15.66
N LEU A 52 31.75 -18.39 -16.15
CA LEU A 52 32.35 -19.61 -16.70
C LEU A 52 32.86 -20.58 -15.62
N GLU A 53 33.15 -20.10 -14.40
CA GLU A 53 33.73 -20.92 -13.32
C GLU A 53 32.73 -21.75 -12.50
N LYS A 54 31.50 -21.96 -12.99
CA LYS A 54 30.55 -22.91 -12.38
C LYS A 54 30.25 -24.12 -13.29
N PRO A 55 31.18 -25.07 -13.47
CA PRO A 55 30.88 -26.37 -14.06
C PRO A 55 30.39 -27.32 -12.96
N ASP A 56 29.19 -27.09 -12.44
CA ASP A 56 28.41 -28.08 -11.66
C ASP A 56 26.97 -27.56 -11.54
N GLN A 57 26.34 -27.29 -12.69
CA GLN A 57 24.88 -27.26 -12.74
C GLN A 57 24.41 -28.71 -12.65
N GLN A 58 24.33 -29.22 -11.42
CA GLN A 58 23.39 -30.28 -11.10
C GLN A 58 22.03 -29.89 -11.71
N PRO A 59 21.28 -30.84 -12.29
CA PRO A 59 19.93 -30.55 -12.74
C PRO A 59 19.19 -29.99 -11.53
N LEU A 60 18.89 -28.68 -11.57
CA LEU A 60 18.03 -28.03 -10.60
C LEU A 60 16.77 -28.89 -10.60
N LEU A 61 16.54 -29.63 -9.51
CA LEU A 61 15.22 -30.19 -9.23
C LEU A 61 14.28 -29.02 -9.45
N ALA A 62 13.42 -29.11 -10.47
CA ALA A 62 12.37 -28.14 -10.66
C ALA A 62 11.71 -27.97 -9.30
N GLU A 63 11.74 -26.75 -8.76
CA GLU A 63 11.01 -26.44 -7.53
C GLU A 63 9.59 -26.99 -7.73
N PRO A 64 9.05 -27.74 -6.74
CA PRO A 64 7.70 -28.27 -6.86
C PRO A 64 6.80 -27.10 -7.24
N VAL A 65 6.12 -27.23 -8.40
CA VAL A 65 5.17 -26.22 -8.86
C VAL A 65 4.12 -26.13 -7.76
N GLU A 66 4.17 -25.05 -6.97
CA GLU A 66 3.24 -24.87 -5.87
C GLU A 66 1.82 -24.82 -6.44
N GLU A 67 0.98 -25.74 -5.94
CA GLU A 67 -0.41 -25.82 -6.35
C GLU A 67 -1.15 -24.61 -5.78
N THR A 68 -1.40 -23.62 -6.64
CA THR A 68 -2.26 -22.48 -6.30
C THR A 68 -3.70 -22.82 -6.64
N THR A 69 -4.62 -22.33 -5.81
CA THR A 69 -6.05 -22.48 -5.99
C THR A 69 -6.71 -21.11 -6.08
N LEU A 70 -7.75 -21.02 -6.90
CA LEU A 70 -8.54 -19.80 -7.04
C LEU A 70 -9.47 -19.70 -5.83
N PHE A 71 -9.22 -18.72 -4.97
CA PHE A 71 -10.03 -18.41 -3.80
C PHE A 71 -10.92 -17.19 -4.08
N GLU A 72 -12.22 -17.33 -3.82
CA GLU A 72 -13.19 -16.23 -3.93
C GLU A 72 -13.37 -15.56 -2.57
N VAL A 73 -12.97 -14.30 -2.46
CA VAL A 73 -13.22 -13.46 -1.30
C VAL A 73 -14.67 -12.96 -1.37
N PRO A 74 -15.52 -13.25 -0.37
CA PRO A 74 -16.92 -12.81 -0.38
C PRO A 74 -17.00 -11.28 -0.23
N PRO A 75 -18.10 -10.65 -0.70
CA PRO A 75 -18.28 -9.22 -0.54
C PRO A 75 -18.41 -8.86 0.94
N ILE A 76 -17.80 -7.76 1.35
CA ILE A 76 -17.79 -7.28 2.75
C ILE A 76 -18.39 -5.88 2.78
N SER A 77 -19.40 -5.67 3.62
CA SER A 77 -19.94 -4.32 3.87
C SER A 77 -19.87 -3.98 5.36
N PHE A 78 -19.41 -2.77 5.63
CA PHE A 78 -19.25 -2.26 6.99
C PHE A 78 -19.39 -0.74 7.01
N TRP A 79 -19.45 -0.19 8.21
CA TRP A 79 -19.54 1.23 8.48
C TRP A 79 -18.30 1.66 9.26
N VAL A 80 -17.60 2.66 8.75
CA VAL A 80 -16.38 3.21 9.39
C VAL A 80 -16.68 4.53 10.09
N LEU A 81 -15.94 4.77 11.16
CA LEU A 81 -15.84 6.06 11.83
C LEU A 81 -14.64 6.79 11.21
N GLN A 82 -14.92 7.81 10.40
CA GLN A 82 -13.93 8.63 9.72
C GLN A 82 -13.73 9.93 10.50
N ALA A 83 -12.53 10.12 11.06
CA ALA A 83 -12.17 11.32 11.82
C ALA A 83 -11.67 12.48 10.93
N GLY A 84 -11.29 12.18 9.69
CA GLY A 84 -10.81 13.21 8.75
C GLY A 84 -10.55 12.67 7.35
N ALA A 85 -10.43 13.59 6.41
CA ALA A 85 -9.96 13.34 5.05
C ALA A 85 -8.93 14.42 4.70
N PHE A 86 -7.70 14.02 4.40
CA PHE A 86 -6.57 14.91 4.22
C PHE A 86 -6.01 14.76 2.80
N SER A 87 -5.52 15.85 2.21
CA SER A 87 -4.88 15.79 0.89
C SER A 87 -3.44 15.28 0.95
N THR A 88 -2.81 15.26 2.13
CA THR A 88 -1.43 14.81 2.34
C THR A 88 -1.33 13.93 3.57
N GLU A 89 -0.36 13.03 3.57
CA GLU A 89 -0.05 12.17 4.72
C GLU A 89 0.49 12.98 5.90
N GLU A 90 1.27 14.03 5.65
CA GLU A 90 1.79 14.94 6.67
C GLU A 90 0.65 15.61 7.47
N ALA A 91 -0.36 16.15 6.78
CA ALA A 91 -1.50 16.78 7.44
C ALA A 91 -2.33 15.76 8.26
N ALA A 92 -2.43 14.52 7.77
CA ALA A 92 -3.06 13.45 8.51
C ALA A 92 -2.25 13.08 9.76
N GLY A 93 -0.92 13.02 9.65
CA GLY A 93 0.01 12.78 10.77
C GLY A 93 -0.06 13.85 11.85
N ASP A 94 -0.13 15.12 11.44
CA ASP A 94 -0.31 16.25 12.36
C ASP A 94 -1.62 16.09 13.14
N PHE A 95 -2.72 15.72 12.48
CA PHE A 95 -3.99 15.48 13.15
C PHE A 95 -3.92 14.26 14.09
N ILE A 96 -3.33 13.15 13.65
CA ILE A 96 -3.14 11.94 14.47
C ILE A 96 -2.38 12.27 15.76
N SER A 97 -1.38 13.17 15.71
CA SER A 97 -0.62 13.58 16.89
C SER A 97 -1.46 14.27 17.97
N THR A 98 -2.64 14.77 17.61
CA THR A 98 -3.60 15.38 18.54
C THR A 98 -4.59 14.37 19.15
N LEU A 99 -4.67 13.16 18.60
CA LEU A 99 -5.53 12.11 19.14
C LEU A 99 -4.96 11.56 20.46
N PRO A 100 -5.82 11.06 21.36
CA PRO A 100 -5.37 10.27 22.51
C PRO A 100 -4.46 9.12 22.05
N ALA A 101 -3.36 8.88 22.76
CA ALA A 101 -2.31 7.93 22.35
C ALA A 101 -2.81 6.48 22.19
N ASP A 102 -3.93 6.13 22.82
CA ASP A 102 -4.62 4.85 22.76
C ASP A 102 -5.68 4.78 21.66
N THR A 103 -5.88 5.84 20.88
CA THR A 103 -6.84 5.87 19.79
C THR A 103 -6.35 4.99 18.65
N SER A 104 -7.03 3.88 18.44
CA SER A 104 -6.78 3.01 17.29
C SER A 104 -7.20 3.69 16.01
N HIS A 105 -6.33 3.64 15.00
CA HIS A 105 -6.53 4.33 13.75
C HIS A 105 -5.80 3.68 12.59
N VAL A 106 -6.25 3.97 11.37
CA VAL A 106 -5.56 3.62 10.13
C VAL A 106 -5.76 4.74 9.11
N LEU A 107 -4.73 5.00 8.30
CA LEU A 107 -4.83 5.85 7.11
C LEU A 107 -5.12 4.98 5.90
N VAL A 108 -6.22 5.29 5.21
CA VAL A 108 -6.63 4.62 3.98
C VAL A 108 -6.53 5.61 2.84
N LYS A 109 -5.68 5.31 1.86
CA LYS A 109 -5.62 6.09 0.64
C LYS A 109 -6.83 5.75 -0.24
N GLN A 110 -7.63 6.75 -0.58
CA GLN A 110 -8.72 6.64 -1.54
C GLN A 110 -8.65 7.84 -2.47
N ASP A 111 -8.51 7.59 -3.77
CA ASP A 111 -8.20 8.62 -4.76
C ASP A 111 -6.94 9.43 -4.38
N ASP A 112 -7.01 10.76 -4.41
CA ASP A 112 -5.94 11.68 -4.00
C ASP A 112 -6.03 12.08 -2.51
N MET A 113 -6.78 11.33 -1.69
CA MET A 113 -7.05 11.66 -0.29
C MET A 113 -6.58 10.55 0.67
N GLN A 114 -6.16 10.97 1.87
CA GLN A 114 -5.85 10.15 3.03
C GLN A 114 -7.04 10.18 4.00
N LEU A 115 -7.77 9.08 4.10
CA LEU A 115 -8.91 8.94 4.99
C LEU A 115 -8.45 8.36 6.33
N LEU A 116 -8.73 9.06 7.42
CA LEU A 116 -8.40 8.60 8.76
C LEU A 116 -9.59 7.86 9.37
N TRP A 117 -9.48 6.54 9.47
CA TRP A 117 -10.47 5.71 10.15
C TRP A 117 -10.04 5.46 11.59
N ILE A 118 -10.98 5.56 12.53
CA ILE A 118 -10.75 5.37 13.97
C ILE A 118 -11.63 4.27 14.59
N GLY A 119 -12.43 3.59 13.78
CA GLY A 119 -13.34 2.54 14.21
C GLY A 119 -14.17 1.99 13.07
N ALA A 120 -14.72 0.79 13.24
CA ALA A 120 -15.63 0.19 12.27
C ALA A 120 -16.65 -0.75 12.94
N ALA A 121 -17.82 -0.90 12.33
CA ALA A 121 -18.86 -1.83 12.75
C ALA A 121 -19.66 -2.37 11.55
N GLY A 122 -20.31 -3.52 11.70
CA GLY A 122 -21.09 -4.14 10.62
C GLY A 122 -22.41 -3.43 10.28
N THR A 123 -22.88 -2.52 11.13
CA THR A 123 -24.16 -1.81 10.95
C THR A 123 -24.03 -0.33 11.31
N GLU A 124 -24.82 0.53 10.69
CA GLU A 124 -24.79 1.98 10.91
C GLU A 124 -25.07 2.34 12.37
N GLU A 125 -26.03 1.67 13.00
CA GLU A 125 -26.45 1.90 14.38
C GLU A 125 -25.30 1.63 15.36
N LYS A 126 -24.56 0.54 15.15
CA LYS A 126 -23.38 0.19 15.95
C LYS A 126 -22.24 1.17 15.72
N ALA A 127 -22.00 1.61 14.48
CA ALA A 127 -20.99 2.62 14.19
C ALA A 127 -21.32 3.97 14.87
N LYS A 128 -22.60 4.39 14.83
CA LYS A 128 -23.08 5.57 15.56
C LYS A 128 -22.97 5.43 17.09
N ALA A 129 -23.20 4.23 17.62
CA ALA A 129 -23.01 3.97 19.04
C ALA A 129 -21.53 4.07 19.44
N LEU A 130 -20.61 3.57 18.60
CA LEU A 130 -19.17 3.73 18.79
C LEU A 130 -18.75 5.21 18.73
N SER A 131 -19.30 5.98 17.79
CA SER A 131 -18.89 7.39 17.61
C SER A 131 -19.23 8.27 18.81
N ALA A 132 -20.24 7.92 19.61
CA ALA A 132 -20.59 8.64 20.83
C ALA A 132 -19.48 8.65 21.90
N GLY A 133 -18.52 7.71 21.81
CA GLY A 133 -17.37 7.64 22.72
C GLY A 133 -16.18 8.52 22.32
N HIS A 134 -16.18 9.13 21.13
CA HIS A 134 -15.07 9.92 20.63
C HIS A 134 -15.35 11.43 20.76
N ALA A 135 -14.31 12.19 21.09
CA ALA A 135 -14.37 13.66 21.06
C ALA A 135 -14.09 14.15 19.63
N GLY A 136 -14.90 15.09 19.14
CA GLY A 136 -14.72 15.72 17.83
C GLY A 136 -15.73 15.26 16.78
N ASP A 137 -15.59 15.81 15.57
CA ASP A 137 -16.46 15.51 14.45
C ASP A 137 -16.05 14.19 13.80
N VAL A 138 -16.81 13.13 14.07
CA VAL A 138 -16.62 11.80 13.48
C VAL A 138 -17.76 11.53 12.50
N TYR A 139 -17.42 11.18 11.27
CA TYR A 139 -18.37 10.83 10.23
C TYR A 139 -18.55 9.32 10.15
N VAL A 140 -19.79 8.86 10.01
CA VAL A 140 -20.10 7.44 9.80
C VAL A 140 -20.33 7.20 8.31
N LYS A 141 -19.43 6.45 7.66
CA LYS A 141 -19.46 6.19 6.22
C LYS A 141 -19.60 4.70 5.94
N LYS A 142 -20.49 4.32 5.02
CA LYS A 142 -20.59 2.93 4.54
C LYS A 142 -19.44 2.65 3.58
N VAL A 143 -18.76 1.54 3.79
CA VAL A 143 -17.74 0.96 2.91
C VAL A 143 -18.27 -0.37 2.39
N MET A 144 -18.00 -0.63 1.12
CA MET A 144 -18.30 -1.88 0.45
C MET A 144 -17.04 -2.34 -0.26
N ILE A 145 -16.71 -3.60 -0.07
CA ILE A 145 -15.68 -4.34 -0.78
C ILE A 145 -16.44 -5.37 -1.61
N ASP A 146 -16.34 -5.29 -2.92
CA ASP A 146 -16.99 -6.24 -3.82
C ASP A 146 -16.31 -7.61 -3.75
N ALA A 147 -16.97 -8.64 -4.29
CA ALA A 147 -16.38 -9.97 -4.36
C ALA A 147 -15.22 -9.96 -5.37
N PHE A 148 -14.11 -10.60 -5.02
CA PHE A 148 -12.95 -10.72 -5.91
C PHE A 148 -12.27 -12.08 -5.76
N GLN A 149 -11.43 -12.44 -6.72
CA GLN A 149 -10.75 -13.73 -6.74
C GLN A 149 -9.23 -13.55 -6.65
N LEU A 150 -8.58 -14.43 -5.89
CA LEU A 150 -7.13 -14.49 -5.72
C LEU A 150 -6.63 -15.89 -6.04
N ASN A 151 -5.48 -16.00 -6.72
CA ASN A 151 -4.74 -17.26 -6.80
C ASN A 151 -3.80 -17.34 -5.61
N VAL A 152 -4.09 -18.26 -4.69
CA VAL A 152 -3.37 -18.39 -3.42
C VAL A 152 -3.04 -19.86 -3.16
N SER A 153 -2.01 -20.11 -2.36
CA SER A 153 -1.77 -21.46 -1.86
C SER A 153 -2.80 -21.86 -0.81
N GLU A 154 -2.82 -23.15 -0.44
CA GLU A 154 -3.74 -23.68 0.57
C GLU A 154 -3.56 -22.97 1.93
N LYS A 155 -2.31 -22.70 2.34
CA LYS A 155 -2.01 -22.00 3.59
C LYS A 155 -2.54 -20.56 3.59
N ASP A 156 -2.30 -19.85 2.50
CA ASP A 156 -2.76 -18.47 2.31
C ASP A 156 -4.29 -18.41 2.32
N HIS A 157 -4.95 -19.39 1.71
CA HIS A 157 -6.41 -19.54 1.76
C HIS A 157 -6.91 -19.77 3.19
N GLU A 158 -6.36 -20.73 3.94
CA GLU A 158 -6.77 -21.00 5.32
C GLU A 158 -6.62 -19.74 6.20
N TRP A 159 -5.48 -19.07 6.08
CA TRP A 159 -5.20 -17.85 6.84
C TRP A 159 -6.14 -16.70 6.47
N LEU A 160 -6.35 -16.45 5.18
CA LEU A 160 -7.23 -15.37 4.71
C LEU A 160 -8.69 -15.63 5.10
N SER A 161 -9.17 -16.88 4.95
CA SER A 161 -10.51 -17.30 5.34
C SER A 161 -10.75 -17.08 6.84
N ALA A 162 -9.80 -17.51 7.67
CA ALA A 162 -9.88 -17.34 9.11
C ALA A 162 -9.81 -15.85 9.51
N THR A 163 -9.00 -15.05 8.82
CA THR A 163 -8.88 -13.59 9.03
C THR A 163 -10.19 -12.87 8.69
N ILE A 164 -10.83 -13.22 7.57
CA ILE A 164 -12.16 -12.72 7.19
C ILE A 164 -13.21 -13.11 8.23
N GLY A 165 -13.16 -14.35 8.73
CA GLY A 165 -14.01 -14.81 9.83
C GLY A 165 -13.87 -13.94 11.08
N ALA A 166 -12.64 -13.67 11.51
CA ALA A 166 -12.34 -12.84 12.67
C ALA A 166 -12.82 -11.38 12.47
N MET A 167 -12.63 -10.81 11.28
CA MET A 167 -13.14 -9.48 10.93
C MET A 167 -14.66 -9.42 11.01
N ASN A 168 -15.36 -10.40 10.42
CA ASN A 168 -16.82 -10.45 10.43
C ASN A 168 -17.39 -10.61 11.84
N GLN A 169 -16.72 -11.39 12.69
CA GLN A 169 -17.07 -11.51 14.10
C GLN A 169 -16.91 -10.16 14.83
N LYS A 170 -15.79 -9.46 14.63
CA LYS A 170 -15.52 -8.15 15.20
C LYS A 170 -16.51 -7.08 14.73
N LEU A 171 -16.80 -7.04 13.41
CA LEU A 171 -17.82 -6.16 12.84
C LEU A 171 -19.20 -6.39 13.46
N SER A 172 -19.55 -7.65 13.69
CA SER A 172 -20.83 -8.03 14.31
C SER A 172 -20.88 -7.71 15.80
N SER A 173 -19.75 -7.79 16.49
CA SER A 173 -19.63 -7.54 17.93
C SER A 173 -18.44 -6.63 18.22
N PRO A 174 -18.59 -5.29 18.08
CA PRO A 174 -17.47 -4.36 18.21
C PRO A 174 -16.74 -4.40 19.57
N SER A 175 -17.35 -4.97 20.61
CA SER A 175 -16.71 -5.16 21.92
C SER A 175 -15.77 -6.37 22.01
N THR A 176 -15.77 -7.28 21.03
CA THR A 176 -14.91 -8.47 21.02
C THR A 176 -13.49 -8.09 20.61
N SER A 177 -12.45 -8.65 21.23
CA SER A 177 -11.06 -8.41 20.81
C SER A 177 -10.80 -9.07 19.45
N PHE A 178 -10.11 -8.37 18.54
CA PHE A 178 -9.61 -8.97 17.30
C PHE A 178 -8.25 -9.63 17.57
N THR A 179 -8.15 -10.92 17.30
CA THR A 179 -6.90 -11.67 17.48
C THR A 179 -6.31 -11.98 16.11
N ALA A 180 -5.08 -11.51 15.90
CA ALA A 180 -4.30 -11.87 14.73
C ALA A 180 -4.09 -13.39 14.68
N ILE A 181 -4.27 -13.98 13.49
CA ILE A 181 -4.07 -15.41 13.29
C ILE A 181 -2.59 -15.61 12.96
N PRO A 182 -1.84 -16.31 13.83
CA PRO A 182 -0.42 -16.53 13.58
C PRO A 182 -0.26 -17.43 12.36
N VAL A 183 0.70 -17.09 11.50
CA VAL A 183 1.10 -17.91 10.36
C VAL A 183 2.61 -17.81 10.19
N ASP A 184 3.27 -18.95 10.01
CA ASP A 184 4.73 -19.00 9.97
C ASP A 184 5.27 -18.37 8.69
N GLN A 185 4.64 -18.66 7.54
CA GLN A 185 4.99 -18.11 6.23
C GLN A 185 3.76 -18.05 5.33
N LEU A 186 3.45 -16.85 4.84
CA LEU A 186 2.52 -16.64 3.72
C LEU A 186 3.32 -16.57 2.43
N GLU A 187 2.78 -17.07 1.33
CA GLU A 187 3.47 -17.11 0.03
C GLU A 187 3.07 -15.90 -0.83
N HIS A 188 1.81 -15.48 -0.77
CA HIS A 188 1.30 -14.33 -1.49
C HIS A 188 1.79 -13.01 -0.90
N SER A 189 2.56 -12.25 -1.70
CA SER A 189 3.20 -10.98 -1.26
C SER A 189 2.23 -9.96 -0.65
N ASP A 190 1.03 -9.80 -1.22
CA ASP A 190 0.03 -8.88 -0.66
C ASP A 190 -0.50 -9.34 0.71
N LEU A 191 -0.60 -10.66 0.94
CA LEU A 191 -1.02 -11.23 2.22
C LEU A 191 0.10 -11.13 3.27
N GLN A 192 1.36 -11.27 2.87
CA GLN A 192 2.51 -11.00 3.75
C GLN A 192 2.51 -9.55 4.26
N ASN A 193 2.22 -8.58 3.37
CA ASN A 193 2.13 -7.17 3.76
C ASN A 193 0.96 -6.94 4.71
N LEU A 194 -0.19 -7.56 4.45
CA LEU A 194 -1.33 -7.54 5.36
C LEU A 194 -0.97 -8.12 6.73
N HIS A 195 -0.39 -9.32 6.79
CA HIS A 195 0.02 -9.97 8.04
C HIS A 195 0.99 -9.10 8.84
N ARG A 196 2.02 -8.54 8.19
CA ARG A 196 2.98 -7.64 8.84
C ARG A 196 2.30 -6.38 9.39
N SER A 197 1.29 -5.86 8.71
CA SER A 197 0.54 -4.70 9.22
C SER A 197 -0.22 -5.04 10.49
N ILE A 198 -0.85 -6.22 10.54
CA ILE A 198 -1.63 -6.74 11.67
C ILE A 198 -0.74 -6.97 12.90
N GLU A 199 0.43 -7.59 12.76
CA GLU A 199 1.30 -7.98 13.89
C GLU A 199 1.83 -6.79 14.70
N ASN A 200 2.00 -5.63 14.07
CA ASN A 200 2.63 -4.47 14.71
C ASN A 200 1.63 -3.56 15.44
N GLY A 201 0.32 -3.81 15.30
CA GLY A 201 -0.75 -2.98 15.86
C GLY A 201 -1.28 -3.49 17.20
N ASN A 202 -1.96 -2.61 17.95
CA ASN A 202 -2.89 -3.08 18.98
C ASN A 202 -4.08 -3.80 18.30
N SER A 203 -4.84 -4.59 19.07
CA SER A 203 -5.95 -5.41 18.53
C SER A 203 -6.93 -4.64 17.63
N GLU A 204 -7.31 -3.43 18.02
CA GLU A 204 -8.25 -2.59 17.26
C GLU A 204 -7.60 -1.95 16.03
N THR A 205 -6.34 -1.51 16.12
CA THR A 205 -5.58 -0.99 14.98
C THR A 205 -5.35 -2.10 13.96
N ALA A 206 -4.99 -3.30 14.41
CA ALA A 206 -4.82 -4.47 13.57
C ALA A 206 -6.12 -4.85 12.84
N PHE A 207 -7.27 -4.72 13.50
CA PHE A 207 -8.58 -4.89 12.87
C PHE A 207 -8.83 -3.85 11.75
N LEU A 208 -8.58 -2.57 12.02
CA LEU A 208 -8.76 -1.51 11.01
C LEU A 208 -7.78 -1.65 9.84
N GLN A 209 -6.53 -2.03 10.11
CA GLN A 209 -5.52 -2.34 9.11
C GLN A 209 -5.94 -3.52 8.23
N SER A 210 -6.54 -4.56 8.84
CA SER A 210 -7.07 -5.71 8.11
C SER A 210 -8.13 -5.28 7.09
N LEU A 211 -9.10 -4.47 7.52
CA LEU A 211 -10.15 -3.94 6.64
C LEU A 211 -9.58 -3.07 5.51
N SER A 212 -8.64 -2.17 5.84
CA SER A 212 -7.99 -1.30 4.85
C SER A 212 -7.20 -2.10 3.81
N ALA A 213 -6.47 -3.11 4.23
CA ALA A 213 -5.65 -3.90 3.32
C ALA A 213 -6.49 -4.76 2.38
N ILE A 214 -7.59 -5.37 2.85
CA ILE A 214 -8.50 -6.11 1.96
C ILE A 214 -9.13 -5.18 0.93
N LEU A 215 -9.49 -3.94 1.32
CA LEU A 215 -9.95 -2.92 0.37
C LEU A 215 -8.86 -2.58 -0.67
N GLN A 216 -7.61 -2.43 -0.25
CA GLN A 216 -6.50 -2.14 -1.17
C GLN A 216 -6.21 -3.30 -2.14
N ILE A 217 -6.32 -4.54 -1.65
CA ILE A 217 -6.15 -5.75 -2.48
C ILE A 217 -7.26 -5.79 -3.55
N GLU A 218 -8.51 -5.54 -3.18
CA GLU A 218 -9.63 -5.46 -4.13
C GLU A 218 -9.37 -4.38 -5.20
N GLN A 219 -9.03 -3.16 -4.77
CA GLN A 219 -8.75 -2.05 -5.69
C GLN A 219 -7.63 -2.38 -6.68
N LYS A 220 -6.55 -3.01 -6.21
CA LYS A 220 -5.41 -3.42 -7.04
C LYS A 220 -5.78 -4.48 -8.07
N ILE A 221 -6.75 -5.35 -7.79
CA ILE A 221 -7.24 -6.38 -8.73
C ILE A 221 -8.18 -5.78 -9.77
N SER A 222 -8.89 -4.71 -9.39
CA SER A 222 -9.85 -4.01 -10.25
C SER A 222 -9.20 -3.03 -11.25
N GLU A 223 -7.89 -2.71 -11.09
CA GLU A 223 -7.08 -1.88 -12.01
C GLU A 223 -6.49 -2.67 -13.20
#